data_AF-A0A147B9T9-F1
#
_entry.id   AF-A0A147B9T9-F1
#
_cell.length_a   1.000
_cell.length_b   1.000
_cell.length_c   1.000
_cell.angle_alpha   90.00
_cell.angle_beta   90.00
_cell.angle_gamma   90.00
#
_symmetry.space_group_name_H-M   'P 1'
#
loop_
_entity.id
_entity.type
_entity.pdbx_description
1 polymer ?
#
loop_
_entity_poly.entity_id
_entity_poly.type
_entity_poly.pdbx_seq_one_letter_code
_entity_poly.pdbx_strand_id
1 'polypeptide(L)'
;GLYHAQLAYCVVQFLEKDATLTEQVMKGLLKFWPKTCSQKEVMFLGEIEEILDVIEPTQFARIQEPLFKQIAKCVCSPHFQVAERALYFWNNEYILSLIEENNQAVMPIMFPALYRISKEHWNQTIVALVYNVLKTFMEMNSKLFDKLTASYKAERQKEKKKEKERDELWKRLSQLEVSYRSWMGNATRNNPTSSSSSPPPPPPPSANN
;
A
#
# COMPACT_ATOMS: atom_id res chain seq x y z
N GLY A 1 2.21 27.20 5.63
CA GLY A 1 1.25 27.23 6.74
C GLY A 1 1.15 28.62 7.32
N LEU A 2 0.41 29.54 6.68
CA LEU A 2 0.16 30.86 7.26
C LEU A 2 -1.10 30.85 8.15
N TYR A 3 -2.08 30.01 7.79
CA TYR A 3 -3.40 29.93 8.44
C TYR A 3 -3.74 28.52 8.97
N HIS A 4 -2.81 27.56 8.85
CA HIS A 4 -3.09 26.15 9.13
C HIS A 4 -3.42 25.90 10.59
N ALA A 5 -2.62 26.41 11.51
CA ALA A 5 -2.84 26.23 12.95
C ALA A 5 -4.20 26.82 13.38
N GLN A 6 -4.56 27.99 12.83
CA GLN A 6 -5.84 28.63 13.11
C GLN A 6 -7.01 27.81 12.53
N LEU A 7 -6.85 27.25 11.33
CA LEU A 7 -7.87 26.40 10.71
C LEU A 7 -8.06 25.09 11.49
N ALA A 8 -6.97 24.40 11.83
CA ALA A 8 -7.00 23.17 12.61
C ALA A 8 -7.69 23.40 13.97
N TYR A 9 -7.32 24.47 14.67
CA TYR A 9 -7.98 24.88 15.91
C TYR A 9 -9.49 25.08 15.73
N CYS A 10 -9.91 25.80 14.68
CA CYS A 10 -11.33 25.98 14.40
C CYS A 10 -12.06 24.66 14.12
N VAL A 11 -11.42 23.72 13.41
CA VAL A 11 -11.99 22.40 13.13
C VAL A 11 -12.16 21.60 14.42
N VAL A 12 -11.13 21.53 15.27
CA VAL A 12 -11.17 20.82 16.56
C VAL A 12 -12.26 21.41 17.46
N GLN A 13 -12.31 22.74 17.60
CA GLN A 13 -13.36 23.41 18.39
C GLN A 13 -14.77 23.11 17.88
N PHE A 14 -14.95 22.98 16.57
CA PHE A 14 -16.25 22.64 16.00
C PHE A 14 -16.66 21.19 16.31
N LEU A 15 -15.70 20.26 16.28
CA LEU A 15 -15.94 18.86 16.64
C LEU A 15 -16.20 18.65 18.14
N GLU A 16 -15.55 19.44 19.01
CA GLU A 16 -15.86 19.43 20.45
C GLU A 16 -17.30 19.89 20.75
N LYS A 17 -17.90 20.71 19.89
CA LYS A 17 -19.30 21.14 20.01
C LYS A 17 -20.27 20.12 19.45
N ASP A 18 -19.90 19.43 18.38
CA ASP A 18 -20.74 18.42 17.74
C ASP A 18 -19.89 17.30 17.12
N ALA A 19 -19.71 16.22 17.89
CA ALA A 19 -18.93 15.06 17.48
C ALA A 19 -19.55 14.31 16.28
N THR A 20 -20.84 14.52 15.96
CA THR A 20 -21.51 13.83 14.83
C THR A 20 -20.93 14.23 13.47
N LEU A 21 -20.25 15.37 13.42
CA LEU A 21 -19.65 15.91 12.20
C LEU A 21 -18.26 15.34 11.91
N THR A 22 -17.67 14.59 12.86
CA THR A 22 -16.33 14.02 12.74
C THR A 22 -16.17 13.18 11.49
N GLU A 23 -17.14 12.30 11.22
CA GLU A 23 -17.09 11.41 10.06
C GLU A 23 -17.01 12.19 8.74
N GLN A 24 -17.79 13.27 8.62
CA GLN A 24 -17.82 14.11 7.42
C GLN A 24 -16.51 14.89 7.25
N VAL A 25 -16.00 15.48 8.34
CA VAL A 25 -14.75 16.23 8.34
C VAL A 25 -13.57 15.33 7.97
N MET A 26 -13.45 14.16 8.61
CA MET A 26 -12.40 13.19 8.32
C MET A 26 -12.45 12.69 6.89
N LYS A 27 -13.64 12.38 6.36
CA LYS A 27 -13.80 12.04 4.93
C LYS A 27 -13.38 13.19 4.02
N GLY A 28 -13.65 14.43 4.41
CA GLY A 28 -13.19 15.64 3.71
C GLY A 28 -11.66 15.71 3.64
N LEU A 29 -10.98 15.62 4.79
CA LEU A 29 -9.52 15.63 4.87
C LEU A 29 -8.88 14.52 4.02
N LEU A 30 -9.40 13.29 4.12
CA LEU A 30 -8.92 12.16 3.33
C LEU A 30 -9.18 12.33 1.83
N LYS A 31 -10.30 12.94 1.43
CA LYS A 31 -10.61 13.25 0.02
C LYS A 31 -9.62 14.26 -0.57
N PHE A 32 -9.22 15.26 0.23
CA PHE A 32 -8.30 16.32 -0.21
C PHE A 32 -6.84 16.07 0.17
N TRP A 33 -6.48 14.81 0.47
CA TRP A 33 -5.12 14.44 0.86
C TRP A 33 -4.07 14.95 -0.15
N PRO A 34 -3.04 15.69 0.29
CA PRO A 34 -2.00 16.21 -0.59
C PRO A 34 -1.21 15.08 -1.25
N LYS A 35 -1.02 15.11 -2.57
CA LYS A 35 -0.29 14.06 -3.31
C LYS A 35 1.07 14.50 -3.84
N THR A 36 1.33 15.81 -3.86
CA THR A 36 2.50 16.40 -4.52
C THR A 36 3.32 17.31 -3.60
N CYS A 37 2.92 17.43 -2.33
CA CYS A 37 3.58 18.31 -1.37
C CYS A 37 3.69 17.63 -0.01
N SER A 38 4.84 17.02 0.26
CA SER A 38 5.14 16.29 1.50
C SER A 38 4.96 17.16 2.74
N GLN A 39 5.29 18.45 2.67
CA GLN A 39 5.09 19.37 3.79
C GLN A 39 3.60 19.50 4.15
N LYS A 40 2.70 19.56 3.16
CA LYS A 40 1.26 19.56 3.41
C LYS A 40 0.78 18.22 3.94
N GLU A 41 1.35 17.10 3.50
CA GLU A 41 1.03 15.80 4.10
C GLU A 41 1.39 15.74 5.59
N VAL A 42 2.57 16.25 5.97
CA VAL A 42 2.97 16.37 7.39
C VAL A 42 2.00 17.25 8.18
N MET A 43 1.54 18.37 7.59
CA MET A 43 0.54 19.25 8.22
C MET A 43 -0.81 18.55 8.40
N PHE A 44 -1.26 17.77 7.40
CA PHE A 44 -2.51 16.99 7.48
C PHE A 44 -2.42 15.87 8.52
N LEU A 45 -1.28 15.19 8.62
CA LEU A 45 -1.07 14.20 9.68
C LEU A 45 -1.15 14.83 11.06
N GLY A 46 -0.65 16.07 11.23
CA GLY A 46 -0.79 16.81 12.47
C GLY A 46 -2.22 17.19 12.80
N GLU A 47 -2.95 17.74 11.85
CA GLU A 47 -4.36 18.10 12.05
C GLU A 47 -5.22 16.87 12.37
N ILE A 48 -4.94 15.71 11.75
CA ILE A 48 -5.61 14.46 12.08
C ILE A 48 -5.31 14.02 13.50
N GLU A 49 -4.07 14.13 13.97
CA GLU A 49 -3.75 13.78 15.36
C GLU A 49 -4.54 14.66 16.35
N GLU A 50 -4.57 15.98 16.12
CA GLU A 50 -5.35 16.90 16.96
C GLU A 50 -6.85 16.57 16.97
N ILE A 51 -7.41 16.12 15.84
CA ILE A 51 -8.80 15.65 15.77
C ILE A 51 -8.98 14.33 16.53
N LEU A 52 -8.01 13.41 16.42
CA LEU A 52 -8.06 12.13 17.12
C LEU A 52 -7.90 12.28 18.63
N ASP A 53 -7.29 13.36 19.14
CA ASP A 53 -7.20 13.63 20.57
C ASP A 53 -8.56 13.93 21.24
N VAL A 54 -9.54 14.39 20.46
CA VAL A 54 -10.89 14.74 20.94
C VAL A 54 -11.99 13.82 20.39
N ILE A 55 -11.63 12.84 19.56
CA ILE A 55 -12.62 11.98 18.90
C ILE A 55 -13.29 11.04 19.90
N GLU A 56 -14.61 10.87 19.82
CA GLU A 56 -15.28 9.82 20.59
C GLU A 56 -14.99 8.42 19.98
N PRO A 57 -14.84 7.36 20.80
CA PRO A 57 -14.60 6.00 20.28
C PRO A 57 -15.64 5.53 19.25
N THR A 58 -16.91 5.94 19.43
CA THR A 58 -18.00 5.60 18.50
C THR A 58 -17.83 6.24 17.13
N GLN A 59 -17.25 7.45 17.06
CA GLN A 59 -16.93 8.15 15.81
C GLN A 59 -15.67 7.58 15.18
N PHE A 60 -14.65 7.26 15.99
CA PHE A 60 -13.43 6.60 15.54
C PHE A 60 -13.74 5.30 14.79
N ALA A 61 -14.64 4.48 15.34
CA ALA A 61 -15.03 3.20 14.73
C ALA A 61 -15.59 3.35 13.29
N ARG A 62 -16.15 4.51 12.94
CA ARG A 62 -16.70 4.80 11.60
C ARG A 62 -15.64 5.24 10.60
N ILE A 63 -14.53 5.81 11.06
CA ILE A 63 -13.48 6.39 10.21
C ILE A 63 -12.17 5.61 10.22
N GLN A 64 -11.98 4.69 11.17
CA GLN A 64 -10.73 3.94 11.34
C GLN A 64 -10.24 3.26 10.05
N GLU A 65 -11.11 2.59 9.31
CA GLU A 65 -10.70 1.88 8.10
C GLU A 65 -10.14 2.80 7.01
N PRO A 66 -10.86 3.82 6.53
CA PRO A 66 -10.31 4.73 5.52
C PRO A 66 -9.12 5.54 6.06
N LEU A 67 -9.13 5.91 7.34
CA LEU A 67 -8.01 6.60 7.98
C LEU A 67 -6.74 5.75 7.94
N PHE A 68 -6.76 4.53 8.51
CA PHE A 68 -5.57 3.70 8.58
C PHE A 68 -5.13 3.17 7.22
N LYS A 69 -6.03 3.06 6.23
CA LYS A 69 -5.64 2.84 4.82
C LYS A 69 -4.78 3.99 4.28
N GLN A 70 -5.03 5.23 4.71
CA GLN A 70 -4.21 6.38 4.35
C GLN A 70 -2.91 6.43 5.18
N ILE A 71 -2.97 6.21 6.49
CA ILE A 71 -1.77 6.14 7.35
C ILE A 71 -0.81 5.05 6.88
N ALA A 72 -1.30 3.88 6.46
CA ALA A 72 -0.50 2.81 5.87
C ALA A 72 0.31 3.29 4.64
N LYS A 73 -0.28 4.14 3.80
CA LYS A 73 0.43 4.75 2.65
C LYS A 73 1.48 5.75 3.11
N CYS A 74 1.20 6.56 4.12
CA CYS A 74 2.15 7.53 4.68
C CYS A 74 3.36 6.84 5.31
N VAL A 75 3.16 5.77 6.09
CA VAL A 75 4.24 4.92 6.62
C VAL A 75 5.08 4.30 5.49
N CYS A 76 4.43 3.98 4.37
CA CYS A 76 5.10 3.49 3.17
C CYS A 76 5.78 4.56 2.32
N SER A 77 5.71 5.83 2.70
CA SER A 77 6.26 6.94 1.92
C SER A 77 7.78 6.86 1.89
N PRO A 78 8.43 7.07 0.74
CA PRO A 78 9.89 7.19 0.68
C PRO A 78 10.40 8.47 1.35
N HIS A 79 9.52 9.45 1.59
CA HIS A 79 9.85 10.71 2.23
C HIS A 79 9.84 10.56 3.75
N PHE A 80 11.01 10.54 4.36
CA PHE A 80 11.17 10.16 5.77
C PHE A 80 10.30 10.99 6.74
N GLN A 81 10.15 12.31 6.54
CA GLN A 81 9.33 13.13 7.45
C GLN A 81 7.86 12.75 7.44
N VAL A 82 7.33 12.25 6.31
CA VAL A 82 5.93 11.81 6.22
C VAL A 82 5.77 10.47 6.95
N ALA A 83 6.70 9.54 6.73
CA ALA A 83 6.70 8.24 7.39
C ALA A 83 6.87 8.37 8.92
N GLU A 84 7.84 9.19 9.35
CA GLU A 84 8.08 9.48 10.77
C GLU A 84 6.86 10.11 11.44
N ARG A 85 6.29 11.16 10.83
CA ARG A 85 5.12 11.84 11.38
C ARG A 85 3.91 10.92 11.54
N ALA A 86 3.73 9.98 10.62
CA ALA A 86 2.67 8.98 10.69
C ALA A 86 2.93 7.91 11.78
N LEU A 87 4.19 7.50 11.96
CA LEU A 87 4.57 6.53 13.00
C LEU A 87 4.45 7.10 14.42
N TYR A 88 4.56 8.42 14.59
CA TYR A 88 4.37 9.08 15.89
C TYR A 88 2.95 9.02 16.44
N PHE A 89 1.96 8.61 15.64
CA PHE A 89 0.62 8.32 16.17
C PHE A 89 0.64 7.25 17.26
N TRP A 90 1.61 6.33 17.23
CA TRP A 90 1.79 5.29 18.27
C TRP A 90 2.38 5.81 19.58
N ASN A 91 2.87 7.04 19.61
CA ASN A 91 3.37 7.66 20.85
C ASN A 91 2.25 8.37 21.63
N ASN A 92 1.10 8.60 20.99
CA ASN A 92 -0.05 9.21 21.61
C ASN A 92 -0.87 8.12 22.32
N GLU A 93 -0.95 8.22 23.65
CA GLU A 93 -1.62 7.21 24.50
C GLU A 93 -3.10 7.06 24.16
N TYR A 94 -3.79 8.15 23.84
CA TYR A 94 -5.20 8.10 23.52
C TYR A 94 -5.45 7.41 22.17
N ILE A 95 -4.69 7.77 21.14
CA ILE A 95 -4.75 7.09 19.83
C ILE A 95 -4.40 5.61 19.99
N LEU A 96 -3.38 5.28 20.79
CA LEU A 96 -3.00 3.90 21.03
C LEU A 96 -4.14 3.11 21.70
N SER A 97 -4.85 3.71 22.65
CA SER A 97 -6.02 3.08 23.30
C SER A 97 -7.15 2.80 22.29
N LEU A 98 -7.44 3.74 21.38
CA LEU A 98 -8.43 3.56 20.31
C LEU A 98 -8.04 2.42 19.36
N ILE A 99 -6.75 2.32 19.02
CA ILE A 99 -6.20 1.24 18.20
C ILE A 99 -6.32 -0.11 18.92
N GLU A 100 -6.08 -0.15 20.22
CA GLU A 100 -6.18 -1.36 21.04
C GLU A 100 -7.61 -1.91 21.05
N GLU A 101 -8.60 -1.05 21.31
CA GLU A 101 -10.02 -1.42 21.28
C GLU A 101 -10.48 -1.92 19.90
N ASN A 102 -9.83 -1.45 18.83
CA ASN A 102 -10.21 -1.73 17.45
C ASN A 102 -9.16 -2.57 16.69
N ASN A 103 -8.30 -3.31 17.40
CA ASN A 103 -7.14 -3.99 16.82
C ASN A 103 -7.50 -4.96 15.68
N GLN A 104 -8.68 -5.57 15.70
CA GLN A 104 -9.16 -6.49 14.66
C GLN A 104 -9.36 -5.81 13.30
N ALA A 105 -9.66 -4.50 13.29
CA ALA A 105 -9.86 -3.73 12.06
C ALA A 105 -8.58 -3.00 11.65
N VAL A 106 -7.88 -2.37 12.61
CA VAL A 106 -6.69 -1.55 12.33
C VAL A 106 -5.46 -2.39 11.98
N MET A 107 -5.18 -3.44 12.75
CA MET A 107 -3.95 -4.23 12.60
C MET A 107 -3.83 -4.88 11.21
N PRO A 108 -4.87 -5.53 10.63
CA PRO A 108 -4.77 -6.11 9.29
C PRO A 108 -4.49 -5.10 8.17
N ILE A 109 -4.88 -3.83 8.35
CA ILE A 109 -4.63 -2.76 7.37
C ILE A 109 -3.19 -2.28 7.46
N MET A 110 -2.70 -2.07 8.68
CA MET A 110 -1.36 -1.53 8.93
C MET A 110 -0.25 -2.57 8.78
N PHE A 111 -0.51 -3.83 9.12
CA PHE A 111 0.51 -4.87 9.18
C PHE A 111 1.28 -5.07 7.85
N PRO A 112 0.64 -5.20 6.67
CA PRO A 112 1.37 -5.38 5.41
C PRO A 112 2.31 -4.20 5.10
N ALA A 113 1.89 -2.97 5.40
CA ALA A 113 2.70 -1.78 5.22
C ALA A 113 3.93 -1.80 6.14
N LEU A 114 3.72 -1.97 7.46
CA LEU A 114 4.78 -2.01 8.46
C LEU A 114 5.78 -3.14 8.18
N TYR A 115 5.29 -4.35 7.91
CA TYR A 115 6.14 -5.52 7.69
C TYR A 115 6.98 -5.44 6.40
N ARG A 116 6.51 -4.69 5.40
CA ARG A 116 7.28 -4.38 4.19
C ARG A 116 8.38 -3.36 4.50
N ILE A 117 8.02 -2.25 5.14
CA ILE A 117 8.93 -1.14 5.43
C ILE A 117 10.03 -1.56 6.41
N SER A 118 9.78 -2.46 7.36
CA SER A 118 10.80 -3.00 8.26
C SER A 118 11.95 -3.74 7.56
N LYS A 119 11.78 -4.12 6.29
CA LYS A 119 12.78 -4.84 5.48
C LYS A 119 13.36 -4.03 4.34
N GLU A 120 12.59 -3.11 3.79
CA GLU A 120 12.90 -2.45 2.51
C GLU A 120 13.23 -0.96 2.65
N HIS A 121 13.02 -0.35 3.81
CA HIS A 121 13.22 1.10 3.97
C HIS A 121 14.71 1.48 4.12
N TRP A 122 15.12 2.54 3.44
CA TRP A 122 16.52 2.99 3.39
C TRP A 122 16.98 3.69 4.68
N ASN A 123 16.08 4.40 5.36
CA ASN A 123 16.37 5.13 6.59
C ASN A 123 16.19 4.22 7.82
N GLN A 124 17.27 4.00 8.58
CA GLN A 124 17.30 3.13 9.74
C GLN A 124 16.45 3.63 10.92
N THR A 125 16.27 4.93 11.08
CA THR A 125 15.40 5.50 12.12
C THR A 125 13.94 5.09 11.89
N ILE A 126 13.49 5.17 10.63
CA ILE A 126 12.13 4.73 10.26
C ILE A 126 11.98 3.22 10.50
N VAL A 127 12.99 2.42 10.14
CA VAL A 127 12.99 0.98 10.40
C VAL A 127 12.85 0.70 11.91
N ALA A 128 13.57 1.41 12.76
CA ALA A 128 13.47 1.27 14.22
C ALA A 128 12.07 1.64 14.76
N LEU A 129 11.50 2.76 14.30
CA LEU A 129 10.13 3.15 14.66
C LEU A 129 9.10 2.09 14.23
N VAL A 130 9.24 1.54 13.03
CA VAL A 130 8.37 0.46 12.55
C VAL A 130 8.49 -0.79 13.40
N TYR A 131 9.71 -1.17 13.83
CA TYR A 131 9.88 -2.31 14.74
C TYR A 131 9.21 -2.08 16.09
N ASN A 132 9.25 -0.85 16.63
CA ASN A 132 8.53 -0.51 17.86
C ASN A 132 7.02 -0.72 17.66
N VAL A 133 6.45 -0.19 16.57
CA VAL A 133 5.02 -0.37 16.26
C VAL A 133 4.65 -1.84 16.08
N LEU A 134 5.47 -2.62 15.37
CA LEU A 134 5.24 -4.06 15.20
C LEU A 134 5.28 -4.80 16.55
N LYS A 135 6.18 -4.41 17.45
CA LYS A 135 6.25 -4.98 18.80
C LYS A 135 4.99 -4.65 19.59
N THR A 136 4.52 -3.41 19.57
CA THR A 136 3.27 -3.00 20.21
C THR A 136 2.07 -3.80 19.69
N PHE A 137 1.97 -4.02 18.38
CA PHE A 137 0.92 -4.88 17.81
C PHE A 137 0.99 -6.34 18.27
N MET A 138 2.20 -6.88 18.39
CA MET A 138 2.39 -8.23 18.90
C MET A 138 1.99 -8.36 20.38
N GLU A 139 2.32 -7.37 21.20
CA GLU A 139 1.93 -7.29 22.62
C GLU A 139 0.40 -7.15 22.77
N MET A 140 -0.23 -6.35 21.91
CA MET A 140 -1.67 -6.10 21.88
C MET A 140 -2.48 -7.35 21.48
N ASN A 141 -2.07 -8.07 20.43
CA ASN A 141 -2.76 -9.29 20.00
C ASN A 141 -1.84 -10.24 19.23
N SER A 142 -1.09 -11.05 19.97
CA SER A 142 -0.13 -12.02 19.41
C SER A 142 -0.76 -13.02 18.43
N LYS A 143 -1.97 -13.53 18.74
CA LYS A 143 -2.67 -14.49 17.87
C LYS A 143 -3.01 -13.88 16.51
N LEU A 144 -3.54 -12.66 16.50
CA LEU A 144 -3.83 -11.95 15.24
C LEU A 144 -2.54 -11.62 14.49
N PHE A 145 -1.52 -11.15 15.20
CA PHE A 145 -0.21 -10.82 14.63
C PHE A 145 0.43 -12.03 13.93
N ASP A 146 0.42 -13.19 14.56
CA ASP A 146 0.95 -14.44 13.99
C ASP A 146 0.17 -14.86 12.75
N LYS A 147 -1.17 -14.78 12.80
CA LYS A 147 -2.04 -15.07 11.65
C LYS A 147 -1.73 -14.14 10.47
N LEU A 148 -1.58 -12.84 10.72
CA LEU A 148 -1.25 -11.85 9.68
C LEU A 148 0.16 -12.10 9.12
N THR A 149 1.13 -12.44 9.97
CA THR A 149 2.49 -12.81 9.56
C THR A 149 2.48 -14.02 8.62
N ALA A 150 1.74 -15.08 8.98
CA ALA A 150 1.62 -16.27 8.16
C ALA A 150 0.94 -15.97 6.81
N SER A 151 -0.18 -15.22 6.84
CA SER A 151 -0.91 -14.81 5.64
C SER A 151 -0.04 -13.99 4.69
N TYR A 152 0.69 -13.00 5.22
CA TYR A 152 1.58 -12.14 4.42
C TYR A 152 2.70 -12.96 3.75
N LYS A 153 3.33 -13.89 4.48
CA LYS A 153 4.37 -14.77 3.92
C LYS A 153 3.82 -15.65 2.80
N ALA A 154 2.63 -16.23 3.00
CA ALA A 154 1.97 -17.08 2.00
C ALA A 154 1.60 -16.29 0.73
N GLU A 155 1.05 -15.08 0.90
CA GLU A 155 0.70 -14.19 -0.22
C GLU A 155 1.94 -13.78 -1.01
N ARG A 156 3.02 -13.39 -0.34
CA ARG A 156 4.30 -13.08 -1.00
C ARG A 156 4.89 -14.25 -1.77
N GLN A 157 4.78 -15.48 -1.25
CA GLN A 157 5.23 -16.68 -1.99
C GLN A 157 4.37 -16.92 -3.23
N LYS A 158 3.04 -16.76 -3.11
CA LYS A 158 2.10 -16.88 -4.22
C LYS A 158 2.35 -15.84 -5.31
N GLU A 159 2.62 -14.58 -4.94
CA GLU A 159 2.99 -13.51 -5.87
C GLU A 159 4.28 -13.84 -6.64
N LYS A 160 5.33 -14.27 -5.94
CA LYS A 160 6.60 -14.68 -6.57
C LYS A 160 6.43 -15.86 -7.52
N LYS A 161 5.58 -16.84 -7.18
CA LYS A 161 5.27 -17.96 -8.07
C LYS A 161 4.57 -17.49 -9.34
N LYS A 162 3.54 -16.65 -9.21
CA LYS A 162 2.82 -16.06 -10.36
C LYS A 162 3.75 -15.23 -11.25
N GLU A 163 4.69 -14.50 -10.66
CA GLU A 163 5.69 -13.74 -11.42
C GLU A 163 6.59 -14.63 -12.28
N LYS A 164 7.12 -15.72 -11.69
CA LYS A 164 7.89 -16.71 -12.45
C LYS A 164 7.09 -17.34 -13.58
N GLU A 165 5.84 -17.71 -13.32
CA GLU A 165 4.94 -18.26 -14.35
C GLU A 165 4.72 -17.26 -15.50
N ARG A 166 4.55 -15.97 -15.20
CA ARG A 166 4.46 -14.92 -16.23
C ARG A 166 5.76 -14.82 -17.02
N ASP A 167 6.91 -14.80 -16.37
CA ASP A 167 8.20 -14.69 -17.05
C ASP A 167 8.48 -15.88 -17.96
N GLU A 168 8.13 -17.09 -17.54
CA GLU A 168 8.23 -18.29 -18.36
C GLU A 168 7.31 -18.23 -19.58
N LEU A 169 6.08 -17.75 -19.40
CA LEU A 169 5.14 -17.55 -20.52
C LEU A 169 5.69 -16.53 -21.52
N TRP A 170 6.21 -15.39 -21.05
CA TRP A 170 6.82 -14.37 -21.90
C TRP A 170 8.04 -14.87 -22.66
N LYS A 171 8.89 -15.69 -22.03
CA LYS A 171 10.02 -16.35 -22.70
C LYS A 171 9.57 -17.29 -23.81
N ARG A 172 8.54 -18.11 -23.55
CA ARG A 172 7.97 -19.02 -24.58
C ARG A 172 7.37 -18.24 -25.75
N LEU A 173 6.64 -17.16 -25.49
CA LEU A 173 6.10 -16.28 -26.54
C LEU A 173 7.22 -15.66 -27.38
N SER A 174 8.29 -15.19 -26.74
CA SER A 174 9.45 -14.60 -27.43
C SER A 174 10.15 -15.63 -28.33
N GLN A 175 10.30 -16.88 -27.86
CA GLN A 175 10.88 -17.97 -28.65
C GLN A 175 10.01 -18.36 -29.84
N LEU A 176 8.68 -18.41 -29.66
CA LEU A 176 7.71 -18.65 -30.72
C LEU A 176 7.77 -17.54 -31.78
N GLU A 177 7.87 -16.27 -31.37
CA GLU A 177 8.01 -15.14 -32.28
C GLU A 177 9.29 -15.22 -33.11
N VAL A 178 10.44 -15.49 -32.48
CA VAL A 178 11.72 -15.67 -33.19
C VAL A 178 11.65 -16.83 -34.18
N SER A 179 11.05 -17.95 -33.78
CA SER A 179 10.88 -19.12 -34.64
C SER A 179 9.97 -18.81 -35.83
N TYR A 180 8.86 -18.12 -35.60
CA TYR A 180 7.93 -17.70 -36.65
C TYR A 180 8.58 -16.71 -37.63
N ARG A 181 9.32 -15.71 -37.14
CA ARG A 181 10.07 -14.75 -37.99
C ARG A 181 11.13 -15.46 -38.84
N SER A 182 11.90 -16.37 -38.24
CA SER A 182 12.89 -17.19 -38.94
C SER A 182 12.25 -18.05 -40.02
N TRP A 183 11.13 -18.70 -39.69
CA TRP A 183 10.39 -19.54 -40.63
C TRP A 183 9.79 -18.73 -41.78
N MET A 184 9.19 -17.56 -41.53
CA MET A 184 8.71 -16.65 -42.58
C MET A 184 9.84 -16.13 -43.48
N GLY A 185 11.01 -15.85 -42.90
CA GLY A 185 12.21 -15.43 -43.64
C GLY A 185 12.76 -16.54 -44.54
N ASN A 186 12.74 -17.80 -44.10
CA ASN A 186 13.15 -18.94 -44.92
C ASN A 186 12.11 -19.30 -46.00
N ALA A 187 10.82 -19.17 -45.72
CA ALA A 187 9.75 -19.44 -46.68
C ALA A 187 9.77 -18.46 -47.87
N THR A 188 10.07 -17.18 -47.62
CA THR A 188 10.24 -16.15 -48.67
C THR A 188 11.51 -16.34 -49.49
N ARG A 189 12.58 -16.88 -48.89
CA ARG A 189 13.86 -17.17 -49.59
C ARG A 189 13.79 -18.39 -50.50
N ASN A 190 13.07 -19.42 -50.08
CA ASN A 190 13.03 -20.71 -50.78
C ASN A 190 11.96 -20.80 -51.89
N ASN A 191 11.11 -19.77 -52.07
CA ASN A 191 10.08 -19.78 -53.11
C ASN A 191 9.89 -18.39 -53.75
N PRO A 192 10.67 -18.02 -54.79
CA PRO A 192 10.65 -16.68 -55.37
C PRO A 192 9.42 -16.36 -56.25
N THR A 193 8.56 -17.34 -56.57
CA THR A 193 7.63 -17.27 -57.71
C THR A 193 6.13 -17.35 -57.42
N SER A 194 5.65 -17.26 -56.17
CA SER A 194 4.21 -17.26 -55.89
C SER A 194 3.69 -15.93 -55.36
N SER A 195 3.04 -15.17 -56.23
CA SER A 195 2.27 -13.95 -55.96
C SER A 195 0.90 -14.21 -55.31
N SER A 196 0.77 -15.24 -54.46
CA SER A 196 -0.49 -15.55 -53.77
C SER A 196 -0.50 -14.97 -52.35
N SER A 197 -1.49 -14.11 -52.10
CA SER A 197 -1.71 -13.23 -50.96
C SER A 197 -2.10 -13.92 -49.64
N SER A 198 -1.49 -15.04 -49.27
CA SER A 198 -1.82 -15.72 -48.01
C SER A 198 -0.54 -16.11 -47.26
N PRO A 199 -0.40 -15.70 -45.98
CA PRO A 199 0.75 -16.10 -45.18
C PRO A 199 0.75 -17.63 -45.05
N PRO A 200 1.92 -18.28 -45.16
CA PRO A 200 1.99 -19.72 -45.05
C PRO A 200 1.52 -20.17 -43.63
N PRO A 201 1.05 -21.43 -43.47
CA PRO A 201 0.58 -21.93 -42.19
C PRO A 201 1.72 -22.07 -41.16
N PRO A 202 1.49 -21.77 -39.88
CA PRO A 202 2.56 -21.75 -38.86
C PRO A 202 3.28 -23.11 -38.78
N PRO A 203 4.59 -23.11 -38.42
CA PRO A 203 5.35 -24.34 -38.31
C PRO A 203 4.72 -25.28 -37.26
N PRO A 204 4.72 -26.61 -37.51
CA PRO A 204 4.18 -27.57 -36.55
C PRO A 204 4.97 -27.52 -35.23
N PRO A 205 4.31 -27.73 -34.07
CA PRO A 205 5.00 -27.73 -32.79
C PRO A 205 6.10 -28.79 -32.78
N SER A 206 7.32 -28.40 -32.39
CA SER A 206 8.45 -29.31 -32.25
C SER A 206 8.08 -30.41 -31.25
N ALA A 207 8.01 -31.66 -31.72
CA ALA A 207 7.82 -32.82 -30.86
C ALA A 207 9.06 -32.98 -29.97
N ASN A 208 8.92 -32.69 -28.67
CA ASN A 208 9.94 -33.05 -27.70
C ASN A 208 9.90 -34.58 -27.52
N ASN A 209 10.97 -35.26 -27.93
CA ASN A 209 11.34 -36.61 -27.51
C ASN A 209 12.16 -36.53 -26.21
#